data_AF-A0A929G818-F1
#
_entry.id   AF-A0A929G818-F1
#
_cell.length_a   1.000
_cell.length_b   1.000
_cell.length_c   1.000
_cell.angle_alpha   90.00
_cell.angle_beta   90.00
_cell.angle_gamma   90.00
#
_symmetry.space_group_name_H-M   'P 1'
#
loop_
_entity.id
_entity.type
_entity.pdbx_description
1 polymer ?
#
loop_
_entity_poly.entity_id
_entity_poly.type
_entity_poly.pdbx_seq_one_letter_code
_entity_poly.pdbx_strand_id
1 'polypeptide(L)'
;GACPIYRMYKDRNTERLEQAAREVFHCQPDDIRCDGCRGPLDHHWSPECRFLACTRERGITFCHECADFSCGDLSAFSADHHDIPLTNLRRLAKVGLAAWLAEQEARWRCPACGKPVDIYSETCRACGAELPQR
;
A
#
# COMPACT_ATOMS: atom_id res chain seq x y z
N GLY A 1 1.38 2.16 -6.52
CA GLY A 1 0.95 1.69 -5.18
C GLY A 1 -0.55 1.85 -5.03
N ALA A 2 -1.21 0.91 -4.35
CA ALA A 2 -2.67 0.79 -4.27
C ALA A 2 -3.27 1.01 -2.87
N CYS A 3 -2.49 1.53 -1.92
CA CYS A 3 -3.02 1.96 -0.64
C CYS A 3 -4.00 3.14 -0.85
N PRO A 4 -5.21 3.13 -0.27
CA PRO A 4 -6.18 4.21 -0.43
C PRO A 4 -5.64 5.57 0.00
N ILE A 5 -4.91 5.63 1.13
CA ILE A 5 -4.33 6.87 1.66
C ILE A 5 -3.29 7.44 0.69
N TYR A 6 -2.39 6.59 0.20
CA TYR A 6 -1.43 6.95 -0.84
C TYR A 6 -2.14 7.45 -2.12
N ARG A 7 -3.19 6.75 -2.57
CA ARG A 7 -3.94 7.14 -3.78
C ARG A 7 -4.64 8.49 -3.60
N MET A 8 -5.30 8.70 -2.47
CA MET A 8 -5.98 9.98 -2.16
C MET A 8 -5.00 11.16 -2.25
N TYR A 9 -3.85 11.04 -1.59
CA TYR A 9 -2.83 12.07 -1.61
C TYR A 9 -2.19 12.22 -3.00
N LYS A 10 -1.73 11.13 -3.61
CA LYS A 10 -0.97 11.17 -4.87
C LYS A 10 -1.80 11.61 -6.07
N ASP A 11 -3.09 11.27 -6.08
CA ASP A 11 -4.01 11.64 -7.15
C ASP A 11 -4.56 13.05 -7.00
N ARG A 12 -4.26 13.73 -5.88
CA ARG A 12 -4.81 15.04 -5.52
C ARG A 12 -6.34 15.05 -5.57
N ASN A 13 -6.95 13.97 -5.08
CA ASN A 13 -8.41 13.83 -5.04
C ASN A 13 -8.94 14.53 -3.78
N THR A 14 -9.19 15.83 -3.88
CA THR A 14 -9.59 16.70 -2.76
C THR A 14 -10.91 16.26 -2.14
N GLU A 15 -11.92 15.95 -2.96
CA GLU A 15 -13.22 15.48 -2.49
C GLU A 15 -13.09 14.22 -1.63
N ARG A 16 -12.31 13.24 -2.11
CA ARG A 16 -12.09 11.99 -1.38
C ARG A 16 -11.26 12.20 -0.11
N LEU A 17 -10.29 13.12 -0.13
CA LEU A 17 -9.52 13.51 1.06
C LEU A 17 -10.44 14.14 2.11
N GLU A 18 -11.27 15.10 1.72
CA GLU A 18 -12.23 15.76 2.60
C GLU A 18 -13.24 14.78 3.21
N GLN A 19 -13.75 13.87 2.39
CA GLN A 19 -14.65 12.82 2.86
C GLN A 19 -13.95 11.90 3.87
N ALA A 20 -12.78 11.36 3.53
CA ALA A 20 -12.05 10.46 4.41
C ALA A 20 -11.61 11.13 5.71
N ALA A 21 -11.21 12.41 5.65
CA ALA A 21 -10.85 13.21 6.81
C ALA A 21 -12.03 13.38 7.77
N ARG A 22 -13.24 13.62 7.23
CA ARG A 22 -14.44 13.80 8.04
C ARG A 22 -14.99 12.49 8.61
N GLU A 23 -15.05 11.44 7.79
CA GLU A 23 -15.86 10.25 8.06
C GLU A 23 -15.05 9.06 8.60
N VAL A 24 -13.74 8.99 8.30
CA VAL A 24 -12.90 7.83 8.62
C VAL A 24 -11.80 8.18 9.62
N PHE A 25 -11.04 9.23 9.33
CA PHE A 25 -9.83 9.54 10.11
C PHE A 25 -10.05 10.62 11.17
N HIS A 26 -11.11 11.43 11.04
CA HIS A 26 -11.44 12.53 11.92
C HIS A 26 -10.25 13.50 12.13
N CYS A 27 -9.62 13.92 11.04
CA CYS A 27 -8.47 14.84 10.99
C CYS A 27 -8.68 15.95 9.94
N GLN A 28 -7.70 16.82 9.72
CA GLN A 28 -7.76 17.74 8.57
C GLN A 28 -7.43 16.99 7.27
N PRO A 29 -8.04 17.36 6.13
CA PRO A 29 -7.71 16.74 4.83
C PRO A 29 -6.22 16.83 4.50
N ASP A 30 -5.60 17.94 4.91
CA ASP A 30 -4.18 18.19 4.77
C ASP A 30 -3.29 17.27 5.62
N ASP A 31 -3.81 16.61 6.64
CA ASP A 31 -3.06 15.63 7.43
C ASP A 31 -2.97 14.26 6.72
N ILE A 32 -3.82 14.01 5.73
CA ILE A 32 -3.83 12.77 4.95
C ILE A 32 -2.75 12.86 3.85
N ARG A 33 -1.49 12.71 4.27
CA ARG A 33 -0.31 12.74 3.39
C ARG A 33 0.45 11.43 3.46
N CYS A 34 0.76 10.87 2.28
CA CYS A 34 1.56 9.65 2.18
C CYS A 34 2.27 9.56 0.83
N ASP A 35 3.60 9.68 0.82
CA ASP A 35 4.45 9.44 -0.35
C ASP A 35 4.83 7.95 -0.54
N GLY A 36 4.24 7.07 0.28
CA GLY A 36 4.38 5.62 0.21
C GLY A 36 5.37 5.05 1.21
N CYS A 37 5.31 3.74 1.45
CA CYS A 37 6.00 3.07 2.56
C CYS A 37 7.52 3.23 2.61
N ARG A 38 8.14 3.59 1.49
CA ARG A 38 9.59 3.82 1.36
C ARG A 38 9.93 5.27 1.02
N GLY A 39 8.95 6.17 1.10
CA GLY A 39 9.15 7.61 0.96
C GLY A 39 9.69 8.25 2.25
N PRO A 40 9.80 9.59 2.26
CA PRO A 40 10.16 10.37 3.45
C PRO A 40 9.17 10.13 4.60
N LEU A 41 9.67 10.03 5.84
CA LEU A 41 8.85 9.73 7.02
C LEU A 41 7.95 10.89 7.45
N ASP A 42 8.39 12.12 7.22
CA ASP A 42 7.63 13.36 7.45
C ASP A 42 6.41 13.47 6.52
N HIS A 43 6.40 12.73 5.42
CA HIS A 43 5.29 12.61 4.48
C HIS A 43 4.70 11.20 4.47
N HIS A 44 4.75 10.47 5.59
CA HIS A 44 4.26 9.11 5.70
C HIS A 44 3.04 9.05 6.64
N TRP A 45 2.00 8.31 6.26
CA TRP A 45 0.78 8.19 7.07
C TRP A 45 0.98 7.49 8.41
N SER A 46 1.94 6.57 8.49
CA SER A 46 2.26 5.82 9.72
C SER A 46 3.76 5.84 9.97
N PRO A 47 4.36 7.00 10.32
CA PRO A 47 5.81 7.15 10.45
C PRO A 47 6.42 6.17 11.47
N GLU A 48 5.64 5.76 12.47
CA GLU A 48 5.98 4.87 13.56
C GLU A 48 5.74 3.39 13.21
N CYS A 49 5.62 3.04 11.93
CA CYS A 49 5.41 1.67 11.49
C CYS A 49 6.54 0.75 12.01
N ARG A 50 6.19 -0.17 12.91
CA ARG A 50 7.14 -1.11 13.54
C ARG A 50 7.94 -1.95 12.55
N PHE A 51 7.36 -2.30 11.39
CA PHE A 51 8.05 -3.07 10.35
C PHE A 51 9.11 -2.23 9.61
N LEU A 52 8.86 -0.93 9.40
CA LEU A 52 9.85 -0.01 8.85
C LEU A 52 11.00 0.23 9.85
N ALA A 53 10.69 0.38 11.13
CA ALA A 53 11.70 0.48 12.18
C ALA A 53 12.58 -0.79 12.22
N CYS A 54 11.96 -1.97 12.29
CA CYS A 54 12.66 -3.26 12.35
C CYS A 54 13.57 -3.51 11.13
N THR A 55 13.13 -3.20 9.92
CA THR A 55 13.97 -3.34 8.72
C THR A 55 15.18 -2.42 8.73
N ARG A 56 15.02 -1.17 9.19
CA ARG A 56 16.13 -0.22 9.35
C ARG A 56 17.14 -0.65 10.41
N GLU A 57 16.66 -1.07 11.58
CA GLU A 57 17.51 -1.57 12.67
C GLU A 57 18.33 -2.78 12.24
N ARG A 58 17.76 -3.66 11.42
CA ARG A 58 18.43 -4.85 10.88
C ARG A 58 19.27 -4.59 9.64
N GLY A 59 19.27 -3.37 9.09
CA GLY A 59 20.02 -3.02 7.89
C GLY A 59 19.53 -3.72 6.62
N ILE A 60 18.26 -4.14 6.57
CA ILE A 60 17.64 -4.82 5.43
C ILE A 60 16.58 -3.93 4.77
N THR A 61 16.25 -4.24 3.52
CA THR A 61 15.32 -3.45 2.71
C THR A 61 13.89 -3.98 2.81
N PHE A 62 13.74 -5.29 2.83
CA PHE A 62 12.48 -6.02 2.88
C PHE A 62 12.55 -7.14 3.90
N CYS A 63 11.43 -7.46 4.54
CA CYS A 63 11.40 -8.51 5.56
C CYS A 63 11.81 -9.90 5.02
N HIS A 64 11.67 -10.17 3.72
CA HIS A 64 12.11 -11.45 3.12
C HIS A 64 13.63 -11.65 3.10
N GLU A 65 14.41 -10.59 3.34
CA GLU A 65 15.87 -10.63 3.46
C GLU A 65 16.32 -10.93 4.90
N CYS A 66 15.40 -10.94 5.86
CA CYS A 66 15.68 -11.24 7.24
C CYS A 66 15.98 -12.74 7.43
N ALA A 67 16.99 -13.08 8.23
CA ALA A 67 17.28 -14.46 8.60
C ALA A 67 16.12 -15.16 9.33
N ASP A 68 15.30 -14.39 10.05
CA ASP A 68 14.15 -14.88 10.81
C ASP A 68 12.86 -14.94 9.97
N PHE A 69 12.93 -14.80 8.63
CA PHE A 69 11.75 -14.76 7.78
C PHE A 69 11.08 -16.14 7.63
N SER A 70 9.79 -16.32 7.88
CA SER A 70 8.77 -15.37 8.35
C SER A 70 8.64 -15.36 9.88
N CYS A 71 8.97 -14.24 10.53
CA CYS A 71 8.91 -14.14 11.99
C CYS A 71 7.47 -14.05 12.52
N GLY A 72 7.29 -14.22 13.84
CA GLY A 72 5.98 -14.24 14.48
C GLY A 72 5.15 -12.96 14.27
N ASP A 73 5.76 -11.78 14.44
CA ASP A 73 5.08 -10.50 14.26
C ASP A 73 4.55 -10.30 12.83
N LEU A 74 5.38 -10.64 11.84
CA LEU A 74 5.00 -10.54 10.43
C LEU A 74 3.93 -11.57 10.08
N SER A 75 4.03 -12.79 10.62
CA SER A 75 3.06 -13.86 10.38
C SER A 75 1.69 -13.53 10.97
N ALA A 76 1.64 -13.00 12.20
CA ALA A 76 0.41 -12.52 12.82
C ALA A 76 -0.22 -11.37 12.02
N PHE A 77 0.58 -10.36 11.66
CA PHE A 77 0.11 -9.26 10.81
C PHE A 77 -0.40 -9.74 9.45
N SER A 78 0.26 -10.72 8.83
CA SER A 78 -0.17 -11.30 7.54
C SER A 78 -1.50 -12.03 7.67
N ALA A 79 -1.72 -12.77 8.76
CA ALA A 79 -2.97 -13.47 9.01
C ALA A 79 -4.16 -12.51 9.10
N ASP A 80 -4.00 -11.37 9.78
CA ASP A 80 -5.03 -10.32 9.88
C ASP A 80 -5.32 -9.63 8.54
N HIS A 81 -4.45 -9.80 7.55
CA HIS A 81 -4.54 -9.18 6.23
C HIS A 81 -4.63 -10.22 5.11
N HIS A 82 -5.30 -11.34 5.37
CA HIS A 82 -5.60 -12.38 4.37
C HIS A 82 -4.35 -12.92 3.64
N ASP A 83 -3.24 -13.02 4.37
CA ASP A 83 -1.91 -13.43 3.90
C ASP A 83 -1.29 -12.58 2.77
N ILE A 84 -1.89 -11.41 2.47
CA ILE A 84 -1.39 -10.50 1.43
C ILE A 84 0.05 -10.04 1.71
N PRO A 85 0.46 -9.68 2.94
CA PRO A 85 1.83 -9.26 3.22
C PRO A 85 2.87 -10.34 2.91
N LEU A 86 2.72 -11.56 3.44
CA LEU A 86 3.67 -12.64 3.20
C LEU A 86 3.64 -13.11 1.75
N THR A 87 2.46 -13.18 1.11
CA THR A 87 2.35 -13.52 -0.31
C THR A 87 3.15 -12.54 -1.18
N ASN A 88 3.03 -11.24 -0.92
CA ASN A 88 3.81 -10.22 -1.64
C ASN A 88 5.31 -10.33 -1.37
N LEU A 89 5.71 -10.53 -0.12
CA LEU A 89 7.13 -10.67 0.23
C LEU A 89 7.76 -11.92 -0.40
N ARG A 90 7.04 -13.05 -0.44
CA ARG A 90 7.49 -14.27 -1.13
C ARG A 90 7.59 -14.07 -2.65
N ARG A 91 6.61 -13.38 -3.26
CA ARG A 91 6.66 -13.06 -4.69
C ARG A 91 7.83 -12.13 -5.01
N LEU A 92 8.02 -11.10 -4.20
CA LEU A 92 9.12 -10.15 -4.32
C LEU A 92 10.49 -10.85 -4.23
N ALA A 93 10.66 -11.76 -3.27
CA ALA A 93 11.88 -12.57 -3.14
C ALA A 93 12.16 -13.43 -4.38
N LYS A 94 11.09 -13.95 -5.02
CA LYS A 94 11.20 -14.85 -6.18
C LYS A 94 11.52 -14.11 -7.49
N VAL A 95 10.91 -12.95 -7.72
CA VAL A 95 10.97 -12.25 -9.03
C VAL A 95 11.82 -10.98 -9.01
N GLY A 96 12.22 -10.52 -7.82
CA GLY A 96 12.93 -9.27 -7.65
C GLY A 96 12.03 -8.03 -7.76
N LEU A 97 12.56 -6.89 -7.30
CA LEU A 97 11.80 -5.65 -7.14
C LEU A 97 11.22 -5.12 -8.46
N ALA A 98 12.02 -5.07 -9.53
CA ALA A 98 11.59 -4.49 -10.80
C ALA A 98 10.40 -5.25 -11.41
N ALA A 99 10.48 -6.58 -11.46
CA ALA A 99 9.40 -7.41 -11.97
C ALA A 99 8.15 -7.33 -11.07
N TRP A 100 8.34 -7.37 -9.75
CA TRP A 100 7.23 -7.25 -8.81
C TRP A 100 6.51 -5.89 -8.95
N LEU A 101 7.25 -4.79 -9.11
CA LEU A 101 6.66 -3.47 -9.33
C LEU A 101 5.86 -3.41 -10.63
N ALA A 102 6.36 -4.01 -11.72
CA ALA A 102 5.62 -4.09 -12.98
C ALA A 102 4.32 -4.90 -12.83
N GLU A 103 4.36 -6.02 -12.09
CA GLU A 103 3.16 -6.82 -11.76
C GLU A 103 2.14 -6.00 -10.96
N GLN A 104 2.58 -5.28 -9.92
CA GLN A 104 1.69 -4.45 -9.12
C GLN A 104 1.11 -3.28 -9.94
N GLU A 105 1.91 -2.66 -10.79
CA GLU A 105 1.46 -1.55 -11.63
C GLU A 105 0.38 -1.99 -12.63
N ALA A 106 0.54 -3.17 -13.24
CA ALA A 106 -0.47 -3.76 -14.10
C ALA A 106 -1.71 -4.19 -13.30
N ARG A 107 -1.51 -4.85 -12.15
CA ARG A 107 -2.59 -5.33 -11.27
C ARG A 107 -3.48 -4.19 -10.82
N TRP A 108 -2.92 -3.04 -10.43
CA TRP A 108 -3.66 -1.96 -9.78
C TRP A 108 -4.13 -0.85 -10.74
N ARG A 109 -4.49 -1.22 -11.97
CA ARG A 109 -5.10 -0.33 -12.96
C ARG A 109 -6.48 -0.80 -13.38
N CYS A 110 -7.36 0.14 -13.70
CA CYS A 110 -8.65 -0.17 -14.29
C CYS A 110 -8.44 -0.76 -15.69
N PRO A 111 -9.03 -1.92 -16.03
CA PRO A 111 -8.87 -2.52 -17.35
C PRO A 111 -9.56 -1.71 -18.47
N ALA A 112 -10.58 -0.91 -18.13
CA ALA A 112 -11.32 -0.11 -19.10
C ALA A 112 -10.63 1.22 -19.46
N CYS A 113 -10.11 1.95 -18.47
CA CYS A 113 -9.55 3.30 -18.69
C CYS A 113 -8.06 3.43 -18.33
N GLY A 114 -7.44 2.38 -17.79
CA GLY A 114 -6.03 2.37 -17.39
C GLY A 114 -5.69 3.23 -16.16
N LYS A 115 -6.64 3.97 -15.57
CA LYS A 115 -6.39 4.79 -14.38
C LYS A 115 -6.09 3.90 -13.18
N PRO A 116 -5.17 4.30 -12.28
CA PRO A 116 -4.84 3.45 -11.15
C PRO A 116 -5.97 3.44 -10.11
N VAL A 117 -6.07 2.33 -9.39
CA VAL A 117 -7.13 2.06 -8.41
C VAL A 117 -6.50 1.61 -7.09
N ASP A 118 -7.25 1.74 -5.99
CA ASP A 118 -6.82 1.22 -4.69
C ASP A 118 -7.35 -0.20 -4.42
N ILE A 119 -6.81 -0.82 -3.38
CA ILE A 119 -7.09 -2.20 -2.97
C ILE A 119 -8.56 -2.49 -2.63
N TYR A 120 -9.34 -1.47 -2.25
CA TYR A 120 -10.74 -1.62 -1.85
C TYR A 120 -11.72 -1.11 -2.92
N SER A 121 -11.22 -0.79 -4.12
CA SER A 121 -12.06 -0.27 -5.20
C SER A 121 -12.82 -1.40 -5.87
N GLU A 122 -14.15 -1.42 -5.71
CA GLU A 122 -15.05 -2.30 -6.47
C GLU A 122 -15.43 -1.69 -7.82
N THR A 123 -15.50 -0.35 -7.89
CA THR A 123 -15.77 0.41 -9.11
C THR A 123 -14.68 1.45 -9.36
N CYS A 124 -14.38 1.68 -10.65
CA CYS A 124 -13.39 2.67 -11.04
C CYS A 124 -13.94 4.08 -10.85
N ARG A 125 -13.37 4.84 -9.91
CA ARG A 125 -13.76 6.25 -9.65
C ARG A 125 -13.57 7.19 -10.85
N ALA A 126 -12.80 6.78 -11.86
CA ALA A 126 -12.55 7.61 -13.05
C ALA A 126 -13.54 7.36 -14.20
N CYS A 127 -14.06 6.13 -14.37
CA CYS A 127 -14.91 5.78 -15.51
C CYS A 127 -16.17 4.97 -15.15
N GLY A 128 -16.38 4.62 -13.88
CA GLY A 128 -17.55 3.87 -13.41
C GLY A 128 -17.52 2.36 -13.67
N ALA A 129 -16.52 1.83 -14.39
CA ALA A 129 -16.44 0.41 -14.69
C ALA A 129 -16.26 -0.44 -13.42
N GLU A 130 -16.92 -1.60 -13.36
CA GLU A 130 -16.69 -2.62 -12.34
C GLU A 130 -15.26 -3.16 -12.42
N LEU A 131 -14.64 -3.36 -11.26
CA LEU A 131 -13.26 -3.84 -11.14
C LEU A 131 -13.25 -5.33 -10.80
N PRO A 132 -12.32 -6.11 -11.38
CA PRO A 132 -12.19 -7.51 -11.03
C PRO A 132 -11.76 -7.66 -9.57
N GLN A 133 -12.22 -8.73 -8.90
CA GLN A 133 -11.68 -9.12 -7.60
C GLN A 133 -10.22 -9.58 -7.77
N ARG A 134 -9.35 -9.21 -6.82
CA ARG A 134 -7.88 -9.33 -6.95
C ARG A 134 -7.21 -9.88 -5.72
#